data_AF-A0A4Y2RJH0-F1
#
_entry.id   AF-A0A4Y2RJH0-F1
#
_cell.length_a   1.000
_cell.length_b   1.000
_cell.length_c   1.000
_cell.angle_alpha   90.00
_cell.angle_beta   90.00
_cell.angle_gamma   90.00
#
_symmetry.space_group_name_H-M   'P 1'
#
loop_
_entity.id
_entity.type
_entity.pdbx_description
1 polymer ?
#
loop_
_entity_poly.entity_id
_entity_poly.type
_entity_poly.pdbx_seq_one_letter_code
_entity_poly.pdbx_strand_id
1 'polypeptide(L)'
;MIFMEHPDLDMRRYNAPTSRTEVAAIFVGDDGKPPANRNICIYPIGEGCKNISPLNQCNDTMVYPLLFPRGEQGWSNQMEHVEERRSAKRNRVIQLQFYAYRLSVRSGFSLLHSSGKLFQQYVVDAYVKTEGSRLNYIRLNQIGSKSRMLQGTLRCSNNSSLK
;
A
#
# COMPACT_ATOMS: atom_id res chain seq x y z
N MET A 1 26.54 10.61 21.25
CA MET A 1 26.17 11.00 19.87
C MET A 1 25.26 12.21 20.01
N ILE A 2 25.75 13.40 19.64
CA ILE A 2 25.05 14.67 19.86
C ILE A 2 24.22 14.95 18.59
N PHE A 3 22.91 14.99 18.73
CA PHE A 3 22.03 15.51 17.69
C PHE A 3 22.07 17.03 17.80
N MET A 4 22.70 17.70 16.85
CA MET A 4 22.51 19.13 16.69
C MET A 4 21.17 19.34 16.00
N GLU A 5 20.16 19.76 16.77
CA GLU A 5 18.93 20.31 16.20
C GLU A 5 19.24 21.70 15.66
N HIS A 6 19.15 21.86 14.34
CA HIS A 6 19.10 23.18 13.74
C HIS A 6 17.73 23.82 14.06
N PRO A 7 17.70 25.02 14.65
CA PRO A 7 16.47 25.66 15.14
C PRO A 7 15.48 26.09 14.04
N ASP A 8 15.79 25.87 12.76
CA ASP A 8 14.98 26.31 11.61
C ASP A 8 14.24 25.15 10.89
N LEU A 9 14.23 23.93 11.44
CA LEU A 9 13.48 22.82 10.86
C LEU A 9 12.00 22.89 11.27
N ASP A 10 11.19 23.58 10.45
CA ASP A 10 9.74 23.62 10.59
C ASP A 10 9.14 22.20 10.48
N MET A 11 8.49 21.74 11.55
CA MET A 11 7.80 20.45 11.66
C MET A 11 6.46 20.40 10.89
N ARG A 12 6.30 21.20 9.84
CA ARG A 12 5.04 21.26 9.08
C ARG A 12 5.05 20.34 7.86
N ARG A 13 3.86 19.77 7.63
CA ARG A 13 3.47 18.73 6.67
C ARG A 13 3.63 19.12 5.18
N TYR A 14 4.23 20.27 4.87
CA TYR A 14 4.31 20.87 3.54
C TYR A 14 5.58 21.70 3.34
N ASN A 15 6.75 21.16 3.72
CA ASN A 15 8.01 21.78 3.32
C ASN A 15 8.18 21.63 1.80
N ALA A 16 8.60 22.71 1.12
CA ALA A 16 8.94 22.65 -0.29
C ALA A 16 10.13 21.69 -0.47
N PRO A 17 10.18 20.89 -1.55
CA PRO A 17 11.24 19.91 -1.74
C PRO A 17 12.62 20.59 -1.68
N THR A 18 13.42 20.20 -0.69
CA THR A 18 14.75 20.79 -0.51
C THR A 18 15.69 20.08 -1.48
N SER A 19 16.37 20.85 -2.31
CA SER A 19 16.90 20.48 -3.62
C SER A 19 18.13 19.57 -3.65
N ARG A 20 18.24 18.54 -2.80
CA ARG A 20 19.36 17.58 -2.93
C ARG A 20 19.02 16.08 -3.01
N THR A 21 18.00 15.54 -2.33
CA THR A 21 17.75 14.08 -2.40
C THR A 21 16.40 13.69 -1.78
N GLU A 22 15.30 13.99 -2.47
CA GLU A 22 13.97 13.54 -2.07
C GLU A 22 13.37 12.64 -3.15
N VAL A 23 12.62 11.62 -2.74
CA VAL A 23 11.85 10.75 -3.64
C VAL A 23 10.38 11.02 -3.39
N ALA A 24 9.63 11.29 -4.46
CA ALA A 24 8.20 11.53 -4.40
C ALA A 24 7.49 10.70 -5.47
N ALA A 25 6.24 10.31 -5.20
CA ALA A 25 5.37 9.72 -6.19
C ALA A 25 4.46 10.80 -6.79
N ILE A 26 4.49 10.94 -8.11
CA ILE A 26 3.64 11.86 -8.87
C ILE A 26 2.72 11.02 -9.74
N PHE A 27 1.41 11.24 -9.63
CA PHE A 27 0.42 10.64 -10.50
C PHE A 27 -0.06 11.67 -11.50
N VAL A 28 0.03 11.33 -12.79
CA VAL A 28 -0.52 12.15 -13.86
C VAL A 28 -1.79 11.47 -14.35
N GLY A 29 -2.92 12.16 -14.21
CA GLY A 29 -4.23 11.69 -14.65
C GLY A 29 -5.25 12.82 -14.59
N ASP A 30 -6.31 12.72 -15.40
CA ASP A 30 -7.32 13.78 -15.58
C ASP A 30 -8.00 14.20 -14.28
N ASP A 31 -8.07 13.29 -13.30
CA ASP A 31 -8.70 13.49 -11.99
C ASP A 31 -7.70 13.54 -10.83
N GLY A 32 -6.39 13.55 -11.12
CA GLY A 32 -5.31 13.51 -10.14
C GLY A 32 -5.30 12.26 -9.26
N LYS A 33 -6.08 11.23 -9.59
CA LYS A 33 -6.15 10.01 -8.79
C LYS A 33 -4.94 9.12 -9.05
N PRO A 34 -4.49 8.33 -8.05
CA PRO A 34 -3.50 7.31 -8.29
C PRO A 34 -4.02 6.32 -9.34
N PRO A 35 -3.19 5.88 -10.31
CA PRO A 35 -3.60 4.95 -11.34
C PRO A 35 -4.09 3.65 -10.70
N ALA A 36 -5.24 3.17 -11.17
CA ALA A 36 -5.91 1.99 -10.64
C ALA A 36 -5.12 0.70 -10.88
N ASN A 37 -4.27 0.69 -11.92
CA ASN A 37 -3.51 -0.48 -12.32
C ASN A 37 -2.01 -0.20 -12.18
N ARG A 38 -1.32 -1.00 -11.36
CA ARG A 38 0.14 -0.93 -11.15
C ARG A 38 0.78 -2.29 -11.31
N ASN A 39 0.14 -3.14 -12.11
CA ASN A 39 0.65 -4.47 -12.37
C ASN A 39 2.05 -4.38 -12.94
N ILE A 40 2.91 -5.30 -12.53
CA ILE A 40 4.20 -5.52 -13.16
C ILE A 40 4.03 -6.64 -14.18
N CYS A 41 4.46 -6.44 -15.43
CA CYS A 41 4.59 -7.53 -16.39
C CYS A 41 5.98 -8.15 -16.21
N ILE A 42 6.00 -9.47 -16.03
CA ILE A 42 7.23 -10.26 -15.99
C ILE A 42 7.31 -11.11 -17.25
N TYR A 43 8.53 -11.36 -17.72
CA TYR A 43 8.82 -12.20 -18.88
C TYR A 43 9.68 -13.38 -18.43
N PRO A 44 9.09 -14.50 -18.02
CA PRO A 44 9.85 -15.70 -17.68
C PRO A 44 10.54 -16.26 -18.93
N ILE A 45 11.72 -16.84 -18.75
CA ILE A 45 12.45 -17.46 -19.86
C ILE A 45 11.65 -18.65 -20.38
N GLY A 46 11.34 -18.66 -21.68
CA GLY A 46 10.60 -19.74 -22.33
C GLY A 46 9.08 -19.69 -22.13
N GLU A 47 8.55 -18.64 -21.50
CA GLU A 47 7.11 -18.44 -21.33
C GLU A 47 6.66 -17.05 -21.82
N GLY A 48 5.34 -16.87 -22.00
CA GLY A 48 4.76 -15.56 -22.33
C GLY A 48 4.81 -14.57 -21.15
N CYS A 49 4.58 -13.27 -21.42
CA CYS A 49 4.46 -12.29 -20.33
C CYS A 49 3.34 -12.69 -19.37
N LYS A 50 3.62 -12.56 -18.07
CA LYS A 50 2.63 -12.69 -17.01
C LYS A 50 2.49 -11.35 -16.29
N ASN A 51 1.25 -10.91 -16.10
CA ASN A 51 0.97 -9.76 -15.26
C ASN A 51 0.84 -10.18 -13.81
N ILE A 52 1.56 -9.50 -12.93
CA ILE A 52 1.53 -9.69 -11.49
C ILE A 52 0.84 -8.49 -10.86
N SER A 53 -0.19 -8.77 -10.07
CA SER A 53 -0.91 -7.76 -9.30
C SER A 53 -0.01 -7.11 -8.25
N PRO A 54 -0.19 -5.81 -7.94
CA PRO A 54 0.42 -5.15 -6.78
C PRO A 54 0.13 -5.83 -5.44
N LEU A 55 -0.95 -6.61 -5.37
CA LEU A 55 -1.34 -7.36 -4.17
C LEU A 55 -0.67 -8.73 -4.07
N ASN A 56 0.15 -9.10 -5.06
CA ASN A 56 0.93 -10.33 -5.03
C ASN A 56 2.10 -10.18 -4.06
N GLN A 57 2.31 -11.20 -3.22
CA GLN A 57 3.41 -11.24 -2.25
C GLN A 57 4.80 -11.10 -2.88
N CYS A 58 4.97 -11.47 -4.15
CA CYS A 58 6.24 -11.35 -4.87
C CYS A 58 6.43 -9.97 -5.52
N ASN A 59 5.46 -9.05 -5.44
CA ASN A 59 5.56 -7.77 -6.11
C ASN A 59 6.75 -6.94 -5.58
N ASP A 60 6.86 -6.79 -4.25
CA ASP A 60 7.94 -6.02 -3.63
C ASP A 60 9.32 -6.62 -3.92
N THR A 61 9.45 -7.94 -3.89
CA THR A 61 10.72 -8.63 -4.15
C THR A 61 11.16 -8.51 -5.61
N MET A 62 10.21 -8.59 -6.54
CA MET A 62 10.49 -8.48 -7.97
C MET A 62 10.81 -7.05 -8.40
N VAL A 63 10.19 -6.04 -7.75
CA VAL A 63 10.48 -4.62 -8.02
C VAL A 63 11.78 -4.18 -7.36
N TYR A 64 12.12 -4.72 -6.19
CA TYR A 64 13.31 -4.35 -5.43
C TYR A 64 14.26 -5.53 -5.14
N PRO A 65 14.78 -6.28 -6.15
CA PRO A 65 15.58 -7.48 -5.89
C PRO A 65 16.79 -7.25 -4.98
N LEU A 66 17.41 -6.06 -5.07
CA LEU A 66 18.56 -5.67 -4.24
C LEU A 66 18.21 -5.53 -2.75
N LEU A 67 16.95 -5.19 -2.42
CA LEU A 67 16.48 -5.11 -1.03
C LEU A 67 16.10 -6.49 -0.47
N PHE A 68 15.85 -7.46 -1.37
CA PHE A 68 15.36 -8.80 -1.02
C PHE A 68 16.21 -9.90 -1.69
N PRO A 69 17.52 -9.98 -1.41
CA PRO A 69 18.42 -10.92 -2.08
C PRO A 69 18.06 -12.39 -1.82
N ARG A 70 17.32 -12.67 -0.74
CA ARG A 70 16.82 -14.02 -0.39
C ARG A 70 15.41 -14.31 -0.90
N GLY A 71 14.79 -13.39 -1.65
CA GLY A 71 13.44 -13.57 -2.17
C GLY A 71 12.34 -13.59 -1.10
N GLU A 72 12.53 -12.87 0.02
CA GLU A 72 11.59 -12.84 1.15
C GLU A 72 10.20 -12.34 0.72
N GLN A 73 9.14 -13.11 0.96
CA GLN A 73 7.80 -12.71 0.53
C GLN A 73 7.34 -11.39 1.18
N GLY A 74 6.73 -10.54 0.35
CA GLY A 74 6.04 -9.33 0.77
C GLY A 74 4.68 -9.61 1.40
N TRP A 75 3.88 -8.56 1.57
CA TRP A 75 2.54 -8.68 2.14
C TRP A 75 1.57 -9.41 1.21
N SER A 76 0.64 -10.18 1.79
CA SER A 76 -0.47 -10.81 1.07
C SER A 76 -1.78 -10.73 1.85
N ASN A 77 -2.91 -10.81 1.16
CA ASN A 77 -4.25 -10.85 1.77
C ASN A 77 -4.49 -12.05 2.69
N GLN A 78 -3.66 -13.08 2.59
CA GLN A 78 -3.75 -14.31 3.37
C GLN A 78 -2.88 -14.25 4.64
N MET A 79 -2.13 -13.16 4.84
CA MET A 79 -1.28 -13.01 6.01
C MET A 79 -2.14 -12.77 7.26
N GLU A 80 -1.94 -13.61 8.27
CA GLU A 80 -2.70 -13.58 9.52
C GLU A 80 -1.82 -13.17 10.70
N HIS A 81 -2.44 -12.60 11.73
CA HIS A 81 -1.77 -12.33 12.99
C HIS A 81 -1.34 -13.64 13.68
N VAL A 82 -0.38 -13.56 14.60
CA VAL A 82 -0.09 -14.66 15.53
C VAL A 82 -1.32 -14.91 16.41
N GLU A 83 -1.60 -16.17 16.75
CA GLU A 83 -2.80 -16.61 17.52
C GLU A 83 -3.12 -15.70 18.71
N GLU A 84 -2.12 -15.30 19.51
CA GLU A 84 -2.29 -14.42 20.67
C GLU A 84 -2.88 -13.04 20.35
N ARG A 85 -2.67 -12.54 19.13
CA ARG A 85 -3.19 -11.25 18.66
C ARG A 85 -4.40 -11.39 17.76
N ARG A 86 -4.84 -12.62 17.45
CA ARG A 86 -6.05 -12.86 16.68
C ARG A 86 -7.26 -12.54 17.55
N SER A 87 -8.23 -11.89 16.93
CA SER A 87 -9.54 -11.65 17.52
C SER A 87 -10.58 -12.01 16.48
N ALA A 88 -11.77 -12.48 16.88
CA ALA A 88 -12.84 -12.88 15.94
C ALA A 88 -13.12 -11.85 14.83
N LYS A 89 -12.84 -10.56 15.07
CA LYS A 89 -13.01 -9.45 14.11
C LYS A 89 -11.70 -9.02 13.39
N ARG A 90 -10.53 -9.40 13.89
CA ARG A 90 -9.20 -8.99 13.39
C ARG A 90 -8.23 -10.19 13.35
N ASN A 91 -8.31 -10.98 12.29
CA ASN A 91 -7.39 -12.09 12.05
C ASN A 91 -6.29 -11.78 11.04
N ARG A 92 -6.54 -10.82 10.13
CA ARG A 92 -5.63 -10.53 9.01
C ARG A 92 -4.73 -9.34 9.29
N VAL A 93 -3.46 -9.46 8.90
CA VAL A 93 -2.49 -8.37 8.94
C VAL A 93 -2.81 -7.39 7.81
N ILE A 94 -3.02 -6.12 8.14
CA ILE A 94 -3.21 -5.08 7.13
C ILE A 94 -1.87 -4.63 6.53
N GLN A 95 -1.87 -4.16 5.28
CA GLN A 95 -0.66 -3.62 4.62
C GLN A 95 0.10 -2.61 5.49
N LEU A 96 -0.62 -1.69 6.12
CA LEU A 96 -0.02 -0.68 7.00
C LEU A 96 0.76 -1.29 8.16
N GLN A 97 0.24 -2.35 8.79
CA GLN A 97 0.92 -3.04 9.89
C GLN A 97 2.17 -3.77 9.41
N PHE A 98 2.08 -4.42 8.24
CA PHE A 98 3.21 -5.10 7.63
C PHE A 98 4.35 -4.12 7.30
N TYR A 99 4.04 -3.02 6.61
CA TYR A 99 5.04 -2.01 6.25
C TYR A 99 5.58 -1.29 7.50
N ALA A 100 4.74 -0.96 8.48
CA ALA A 100 5.22 -0.40 9.75
C ALA A 100 6.20 -1.35 10.47
N TYR A 101 5.90 -2.65 10.47
CA TYR A 101 6.80 -3.66 11.03
C TYR A 101 8.12 -3.75 10.25
N ARG A 102 8.09 -3.78 8.91
CA ARG A 102 9.29 -3.84 8.06
C ARG A 102 10.15 -2.58 8.16
N LEU A 103 9.53 -1.41 8.26
CA LEU A 103 10.19 -0.11 8.36
C LEU A 103 10.63 0.24 9.79
N SER A 104 10.25 -0.55 10.80
CA SER A 104 10.73 -0.35 12.17
C SER A 104 12.26 -0.45 12.24
N VAL A 105 12.90 0.52 12.88
CA VAL A 105 14.34 0.50 13.14
C VAL A 105 14.59 -0.44 14.31
N ARG A 106 15.58 -1.34 14.18
CA ARG A 106 15.96 -2.33 15.19
C ARG A 106 17.46 -2.32 15.37
N SER A 107 17.93 -2.86 16.50
CA SER A 107 19.35 -3.07 16.74
C SER A 107 19.93 -4.07 15.72
N GLY A 108 21.02 -3.70 15.06
CA GLY A 108 21.72 -4.54 14.07
C GLY A 108 21.71 -3.96 12.66
N PHE A 109 22.41 -4.63 11.76
CA PHE A 109 22.46 -4.23 10.36
C PHE A 109 21.15 -4.60 9.64
N SER A 110 20.50 -3.59 9.04
CA SER A 110 19.35 -3.79 8.17
C SER A 110 19.70 -3.32 6.76
N LEU A 111 19.63 -4.25 5.81
CA LEU A 111 19.85 -3.95 4.39
C LEU A 111 18.87 -2.89 3.89
N LEU A 112 17.59 -2.99 4.29
CA LEU A 112 16.55 -2.02 3.96
C LEU A 112 16.97 -0.60 4.36
N HIS A 113 17.33 -0.40 5.62
CA HIS A 113 17.68 0.93 6.14
C HIS A 113 19.02 1.46 5.60
N SER A 114 19.89 0.58 5.10
CA SER A 114 21.22 0.94 4.58
C SER A 114 21.22 1.24 3.08
N SER A 115 20.08 1.08 2.39
CA SER A 115 20.01 1.15 0.92
C SER A 115 19.80 2.56 0.33
N GLY A 116 19.81 3.60 1.17
CA GLY A 116 19.79 5.00 0.73
C GLY A 116 18.58 5.36 -0.14
N LYS A 117 18.80 5.85 -1.37
CA LYS A 117 17.71 6.27 -2.28
C LYS A 117 16.72 5.14 -2.61
N LEU A 118 17.21 3.91 -2.72
CA LEU A 118 16.37 2.75 -2.99
C LEU A 118 15.39 2.50 -1.85
N PHE A 119 15.82 2.75 -0.61
CA PHE A 119 14.96 2.69 0.57
C PHE A 119 13.89 3.79 0.54
N GLN A 120 14.25 5.02 0.19
CA GLN A 120 13.28 6.11 0.06
C GLN A 120 12.19 5.78 -0.98
N GLN A 121 12.59 5.23 -2.13
CA GLN A 121 11.65 4.78 -3.15
C GLN A 121 10.73 3.66 -2.64
N TYR A 122 11.29 2.69 -1.92
CA TYR A 122 10.51 1.62 -1.30
C TYR A 122 9.48 2.15 -0.29
N VAL A 123 9.87 3.12 0.56
CA VAL A 123 8.96 3.75 1.54
C VAL A 123 7.81 4.47 0.83
N VAL A 124 8.12 5.25 -0.21
CA VAL A 124 7.11 5.94 -1.00
C VAL A 124 6.15 4.95 -1.67
N ASP A 125 6.67 3.90 -2.29
CA ASP A 125 5.83 2.88 -2.94
C ASP A 125 4.94 2.14 -1.93
N ALA A 126 5.48 1.78 -0.76
CA ALA A 126 4.73 1.17 0.34
C ALA A 126 3.58 2.05 0.85
N TYR A 127 3.84 3.36 1.00
CA TYR A 127 2.80 4.33 1.36
C TYR A 127 1.69 4.36 0.32
N VAL A 128 2.07 4.46 -0.96
CA VAL A 128 1.08 4.57 -2.02
C VAL A 128 0.28 3.27 -2.20
N LYS A 129 0.91 2.10 -2.04
CA LYS A 129 0.20 0.80 -2.00
C LYS A 129 -0.85 0.77 -0.90
N THR A 130 -0.47 1.20 0.30
CA THR A 130 -1.35 1.26 1.47
C THR A 130 -2.54 2.21 1.23
N GLU A 131 -2.28 3.40 0.72
CA GLU A 131 -3.34 4.38 0.40
C GLU A 131 -4.23 3.92 -0.75
N GLY A 132 -3.66 3.30 -1.78
CA GLY A 132 -4.42 2.69 -2.87
C GLY A 132 -5.41 1.63 -2.37
N SER A 133 -4.98 0.75 -1.47
CA SER A 133 -5.86 -0.25 -0.84
C SER A 133 -6.96 0.38 0.01
N ARG A 134 -6.65 1.44 0.76
CA ARG A 134 -7.65 2.19 1.55
C ARG A 134 -8.69 2.86 0.67
N LEU A 135 -8.27 3.53 -0.41
CA LEU A 135 -9.17 4.16 -1.37
C LEU A 135 -10.06 3.11 -2.06
N ASN A 136 -9.49 1.97 -2.43
CA ASN A 136 -10.26 0.87 -3.02
C ASN A 136 -11.33 0.34 -2.05
N TYR A 137 -10.97 0.15 -0.77
CA TYR A 137 -11.92 -0.25 0.26
C TYR A 137 -13.07 0.76 0.40
N ILE A 138 -12.77 2.06 0.47
CA ILE A 138 -13.79 3.11 0.54
C ILE A 138 -14.71 3.07 -0.69
N ARG A 139 -14.14 2.93 -1.90
CA ARG A 139 -14.87 2.87 -3.16
C ARG A 139 -15.86 1.70 -3.20
N LEU A 140 -15.40 0.50 -2.83
CA LEU A 140 -16.23 -0.70 -2.83
C LEU A 140 -17.37 -0.62 -1.81
N ASN A 141 -17.11 -0.06 -0.63
CA ASN A 141 -18.15 0.08 0.40
C ASN A 141 -19.17 1.17 0.08
N GLN A 142 -18.75 2.27 -0.56
CA GLN A 142 -19.69 3.30 -1.03
C GLN A 142 -20.60 2.78 -2.15
N ILE A 143 -20.07 1.98 -3.08
CA ILE A 143 -20.87 1.32 -4.13
C ILE A 143 -21.86 0.34 -3.50
N GLY A 144 -21.42 -0.46 -2.52
CA GLY A 144 -22.28 -1.40 -1.79
C GLY A 144 -23.43 -0.71 -1.07
N SER A 145 -23.17 0.41 -0.39
CA SER A 145 -24.22 1.19 0.28
C SER A 145 -25.20 1.84 -0.71
N LYS A 146 -24.72 2.36 -1.85
CA LYS A 146 -25.59 2.95 -2.89
C LYS A 146 -26.48 1.90 -3.55
N SER A 147 -25.94 0.73 -3.88
CA SER A 147 -26.71 -0.39 -4.44
C SER A 147 -27.79 -0.88 -3.46
N ARG A 148 -27.43 -1.01 -2.18
CA ARG A 148 -28.37 -1.41 -1.13
C ARG A 148 -29.50 -0.40 -0.93
N MET A 149 -29.19 0.90 -1.01
CA MET A 149 -30.18 1.97 -0.93
C MET A 149 -31.16 1.93 -2.11
N LEU A 150 -30.65 1.78 -3.34
CA LEU A 150 -31.46 1.66 -4.55
C LEU A 150 -32.38 0.43 -4.52
N GLN A 151 -31.88 -0.72 -4.05
CA GLN A 151 -32.71 -1.91 -3.85
C GLN A 151 -33.78 -1.71 -2.77
N GLY A 152 -33.47 -0.95 -1.72
CA GLY A 152 -34.45 -0.57 -0.69
C GLY A 152 -35.60 0.24 -1.28
N THR A 153 -35.29 1.27 -2.05
CA THR A 153 -36.31 2.11 -2.72
C THR A 153 -37.13 1.32 -3.74
N LEU A 154 -36.49 0.48 -4.56
CA LEU A 154 -37.19 -0.40 -5.51
C LEU A 154 -38.14 -1.39 -4.80
N ARG A 155 -37.73 -1.96 -3.66
CA ARG A 155 -38.59 -2.83 -2.85
C ARG A 155 -39.79 -2.08 -2.26
N CYS A 156 -39.58 -0.86 -1.77
CA CYS A 156 -40.69 -0.02 -1.30
C CYS A 156 -41.68 0.29 -2.43
N SER A 157 -41.18 0.63 -3.62
CA SER A 157 -42.00 0.94 -4.80
C SER A 157 -42.77 -0.27 -5.33
N ASN A 158 -42.20 -1.47 -5.29
CA ASN A 158 -42.89 -2.68 -5.76
C ASN A 158 -43.94 -3.18 -4.76
N ASN A 159 -43.76 -2.94 -3.46
CA ASN A 159 -44.77 -3.28 -2.44
C ASN A 159 -45.97 -2.32 -2.43
N SER A 160 -45.81 -1.09 -2.93
CA SER A 160 -46.92 -0.15 -3.13
C SER A 160 -47.77 -0.43 -4.37
N SER A 161 -47.29 -1.26 -5.31
CA SER A 161 -48.02 -1.65 -6.53
C SER A 161 -48.82 -2.97 -6.37
N LEU A 162 -48.81 -3.56 -5.17
CA LEU A 162 -49.51 -4.80 -4.81
C LEU A 162 -50.69 -4.55 -3.83
N LYS A 163 -51.16 -3.31 -3.72
CA LYS A 163 -52.39 -2.94 -3.02
C LYS A 163 -53.42 -2.38 -3.99
#